data_AF-A0A9E1JK20-F1
#
_entry.id   AF-A0A9E1JK20-F1
#
_cell.length_a   1.000
_cell.length_b   1.000
_cell.length_c   1.000
_cell.angle_alpha   90.00
_cell.angle_beta   90.00
_cell.angle_gamma   90.00
#
_symmetry.space_group_name_H-M   'P 1'
#
loop_
_entity.id
_entity.type
_entity.pdbx_description
1 polymer ?
#
loop_
_entity_poly.entity_id
_entity_poly.type
_entity_poly.pdbx_seq_one_letter_code
_entity_poly.pdbx_strand_id
1 'polypeptide(L)' 'MAHEYSVKIHDYLTSKIVAVQKEKKKAQSLDDSENLLFYNGQLEELFSIRKYLTDKIDLDTQKYYK' A
#
# COMPACT_ATOMS: atom_id res chain seq x y z
N MET A 1 -14.26 16.81 -2.19
CA MET A 1 -14.76 15.58 -2.84
C MET A 1 -13.63 14.66 -3.27
N ALA A 2 -12.76 15.01 -4.24
CA ALA A 2 -11.66 14.13 -4.68
C ALA A 2 -10.66 13.75 -3.56
N HIS A 3 -10.37 14.70 -2.65
CA HIS A 3 -9.45 14.47 -1.54
C HIS A 3 -9.95 13.42 -0.53
N GLU A 4 -11.26 13.32 -0.29
CA GLU A 4 -11.82 12.37 0.68
C GLU A 4 -11.71 10.92 0.20
N TYR A 5 -11.95 10.69 -1.10
CA TYR A 5 -11.77 9.38 -1.71
C TYR A 5 -10.30 8.98 -1.76
N SER A 6 -9.39 9.90 -2.07
CA SER A 6 -7.95 9.65 -2.01
C SER A 6 -7.53 9.21 -0.59
N VAL A 7 -7.94 9.95 0.45
CA VAL A 7 -7.66 9.58 1.85
C VAL A 7 -8.19 8.17 2.17
N LYS A 8 -9.44 7.87 1.82
CA LYS A 8 -10.02 6.53 2.03
C LYS A 8 -9.25 5.42 1.31
N ILE A 9 -8.74 5.68 0.10
CA ILE A 9 -7.92 4.72 -0.64
C ILE A 9 -6.58 4.51 0.06
N HIS A 10 -5.93 5.57 0.54
CA HIS A 10 -4.68 5.46 1.30
C HIS A 10 -4.85 4.73 2.63
N ASP A 11 -5.97 4.97 3.32
CA ASP A 11 -6.32 4.25 4.55
C ASP A 11 -6.54 2.76 4.27
N TYR A 12 -7.27 2.45 3.20
CA TYR A 12 -7.47 1.07 2.75
C TYR A 12 -6.13 0.38 2.42
N LEU A 13 -5.27 1.01 1.61
CA LEU A 13 -3.95 0.49 1.28
C LEU A 13 -3.08 0.28 2.53
N THR A 14 -3.12 1.23 3.47
CA THR A 14 -2.42 1.12 4.75
C THR A 14 -2.92 -0.09 5.55
N SER A 15 -4.24 -0.29 5.63
CA SER A 15 -4.83 -1.44 6.31
C SER A 15 -4.38 -2.78 5.70
N LYS A 16 -4.27 -2.84 4.37
CA LYS A 16 -3.79 -4.02 3.64
C LYS A 16 -2.31 -4.26 3.89
N ILE A 17 -1.47 -3.23 3.82
CA ILE A 17 -0.03 -3.34 4.10
C ILE A 17 0.18 -3.91 5.51
N VAL A 18 -0.54 -3.39 6.52
CA VAL A 18 -0.43 -3.88 7.91
C VAL A 18 -0.85 -5.35 8.01
N ALA A 19 -1.93 -5.75 7.35
CA ALA A 19 -2.38 -7.13 7.33
C ALA A 19 -1.33 -8.07 6.69
N VAL A 20 -0.80 -7.71 5.52
CA VAL A 20 0.21 -8.50 4.81
C VAL A 20 1.52 -8.58 5.61
N GLN A 21 1.94 -7.49 6.26
CA GLN A 21 3.10 -7.51 7.16
C GLN A 21 2.92 -8.48 8.33
N LYS A 22 1.70 -8.58 8.88
CA LYS A 22 1.38 -9.54 9.95
C LYS A 22 1.49 -10.97 9.45
N GLU A 23 0.92 -11.28 8.28
CA GLU A 23 1.00 -12.62 7.71
C GLU A 23 2.44 -12.99 7.28
N LYS A 24 3.19 -12.04 6.72
CA LYS A 24 4.63 -12.22 6.45
C LYS A 24 5.42 -12.59 7.70
N LYS A 25 5.17 -11.90 8.82
CA LYS A 25 5.83 -12.21 10.10
C LYS A 25 5.49 -13.62 10.58
N LYS A 26 4.27 -14.08 10.38
CA LYS A 26 3.88 -15.47 10.70
C LYS A 26 4.60 -16.46 9.79
N ALA A 27 4.62 -16.24 8.48
CA ALA A 27 5.36 -17.09 7.53
C ALA A 27 6.85 -17.17 7.89
N GLN A 28 7.45 -16.03 8.27
CA GLN A 28 8.84 -15.97 8.74
C GLN A 28 9.07 -16.78 10.02
N SER A 29 8.12 -16.77 10.97
CA SER A 29 8.21 -17.56 12.20
C SER A 29 8.04 -19.06 11.98
N LEU A 30 7.41 -19.47 10.88
CA LEU A 30 7.16 -20.86 10.50
C LEU A 30 8.19 -21.39 9.50
N ASP A 31 9.20 -20.59 9.15
CA ASP A 31 10.20 -20.88 8.12
C ASP A 31 9.59 -21.24 6.74
N ASP A 32 8.41 -20.66 6.46
CA ASP A 32 7.64 -20.87 5.24
C ASP A 32 8.13 -19.93 4.13
N SER A 33 9.16 -20.39 3.42
CA SER A 33 9.85 -19.62 2.38
C SER A 33 8.95 -19.23 1.20
N GLU A 34 7.99 -20.08 0.82
CA GLU A 34 7.07 -19.81 -0.29
C GLU A 34 6.12 -18.67 0.07
N ASN A 35 5.47 -18.77 1.23
CA ASN A 35 4.58 -17.70 1.69
C ASN A 35 5.33 -16.40 1.98
N LEU A 36 6.58 -16.49 2.45
CA LEU A 36 7.41 -15.31 2.66
C LEU A 36 7.71 -14.57 1.34
N LEU A 37 8.01 -15.29 0.26
CA LEU A 37 8.19 -14.72 -1.08
C LEU A 37 6.88 -14.12 -1.61
N PHE A 38 5.77 -14.82 -1.44
CA PHE A 38 4.45 -14.32 -1.84
C PHE A 38 4.10 -12.99 -1.15
N TYR A 39 4.24 -12.92 0.18
CA TYR A 39 3.94 -11.70 0.92
C TYR A 39 4.94 -10.56 0.65
N ASN A 40 6.18 -10.87 0.26
CA ASN A 40 7.12 -9.86 -0.21
C ASN A 40 6.63 -9.20 -1.50
N GLY A 41 6.27 -10.00 -2.52
CA GLY A 41 5.74 -9.49 -3.77
C GLY A 41 4.47 -8.66 -3.56
N GLN A 42 3.56 -9.16 -2.71
CA GLN A 42 2.33 -8.44 -2.38
C GLN A 42 2.61 -7.07 -1.72
N LEU A 43 3.62 -6.97 -0.85
CA LEU A 43 4.01 -5.68 -0.26
C LEU A 43 4.60 -4.74 -1.31
N GLU A 44 5.46 -5.23 -2.20
CA GLU A 44 6.05 -4.44 -3.29
C GLU A 44 4.97 -3.85 -4.20
N GLU A 45 3.96 -4.65 -4.57
CA GLU A 45 2.80 -4.19 -5.35
C GLU A 45 2.03 -3.10 -4.62
N LEU A 46 1.68 -3.32 -3.34
CA LEU A 46 0.93 -2.36 -2.54
C LEU A 46 1.67 -1.02 -2.37
N PHE A 47 2.98 -1.06 -2.14
CA PHE A 47 3.79 0.15 -2.06
C PHE A 47 3.90 0.85 -3.42
N SER A 48 4.02 0.08 -4.51
CA SER A 48 4.06 0.63 -5.88
C SER A 48 2.75 1.34 -6.25
N ILE A 49 1.61 0.74 -5.93
CA ILE A 49 0.28 1.35 -6.13
C ILE A 49 0.16 2.64 -5.31
N ARG A 50 0.52 2.59 -4.02
CA ARG A 50 0.46 3.77 -3.14
C ARG A 50 1.33 4.91 -3.67
N LYS A 51 2.53 4.59 -4.15
CA LYS A 51 3.44 5.55 -4.77
C LYS A 51 2.84 6.14 -6.04
N TYR A 52 2.32 5.31 -6.94
CA TYR A 52 1.65 5.77 -8.16
C TYR A 52 0.51 6.75 -7.87
N LEU A 53 -0.36 6.42 -6.91
CA LEU A 53 -1.46 7.30 -6.52
C LEU A 53 -0.97 8.63 -5.97
N THR A 54 0.07 8.60 -5.12
CA THR A 54 0.68 9.83 -4.58
C THR A 54 1.25 10.70 -5.70
N ASP A 55 2.02 10.09 -6.60
CA ASP A 55 2.78 10.78 -7.65
C ASP A 55 1.89 11.32 -8.78
N LYS A 56 0.78 10.62 -9.10
CA LYS A 56 -0.04 10.88 -10.30
C LYS A 56 -1.45 11.36 -10.02
N ILE A 57 -1.97 11.14 -8.82
CA ILE A 57 -3.37 11.48 -8.50
C ILE A 57 -3.40 12.57 -7.43
N ASP A 58 -2.63 12.41 -6.35
CA ASP A 58 -2.69 13.35 -5.23
C ASP A 58 -1.95 14.66 -5.53
N LEU A 59 -0.73 14.58 -6.07
CA LEU A 59 0.07 15.76 -6.39
C LEU A 59 -0.52 16.59 -7.55
N ASP A 60 -1.22 15.97 -8.50
CA ASP A 60 -1.89 16.68 -9.61
C ASP A 60 -3.17 17.42 -9.18
N THR A 61 -3.80 17.02 -8.06
CA THR A 61 -4.98 17.71 -7.52
C THR A 61 -4.62 18.92 -6.64
N GLN A 62 -3.34 19.12 -6.30
CA GLN A 62 -2.82 20.30 -5.60
C GLN A 62 -2.33 21.39 -6.56
N LYS A 63 -3.06 21.68 -7.64
CA LYS A 63 -2.91 23.00 -8.29
C LYS A 63 -3.48 24.06 -7.35
N TYR A 64 -2.62 24.52 -6.44
CA TYR A 64 -2.82 25.77 -5.71
C TYR A 64 -3.22 26.84 -6.72
N TYR A 65 -4.44 27.37 -6.56
CA TYR A 65 -4.79 28.65 -7.17
C TYR A 65 -3.69 29.64 -6.80
N LYS A 66 -3.05 30.19 -7.83
CA LYS A 66 -2.06 31.27 -7.71
C LYS A 66 -2.78 32.60 -7.79
#